data_AF-A0A7S1GRI5-F1
#
_entry.id   AF-A0A7S1GRI5-F1
#
_cell.length_a   1.000
_cell.length_b   1.000
_cell.length_c   1.000
_cell.angle_alpha   90.00
_cell.angle_beta   90.00
_cell.angle_gamma   90.00
#
_symmetry.space_group_name_H-M   'P 1'
#
loop_
_entity.id
_entity.type
_entity.pdbx_description
1 polymer ?
#
loop_
_entity_poly.entity_id
_entity_poly.type
_entity_poly.pdbx_seq_one_letter_code
_entity_poly.pdbx_strand_id
1 'polypeptide(L)'
;MMGSLLRNTIHHALSRLFRRPSRPRAPPGMNISYVLDSVLNQGGLRPLDTESFQENDAVQPLRVVSSCVWTNGTLDTKCFGTDDYDSVVSKTGRQGLFACMEASMTVPGATGPPVYIHNPHDPSASEDGCFFDAFCFEPLPYRSAVQEGATHVLVFQTRPAGYKAKTQPGVYEKGVAPVYFNSHQQPTVANFFRNGGQQYRYLEDYLTMEEGQQSPREPIAIPPTQLQYGLPNQPVSHTDVKKWRKAHLMPIAVPHGTPELPTLEQDPQKVLEAVRQGFAAAYDLLAPAMDLDDDIKTVSGSRAAELVFPSPDDTNTPQQLRNDATTLLQHLPGMRHAGMTPLVHALHSATQNV
;
A
#
# COMPACT_ATOMS: atom_id res chain seq x y z
N MET A 1 21.98 -58.60 -0.33
CA MET A 1 22.32 -57.35 0.39
C MET A 1 23.24 -56.39 -0.39
N MET A 2 23.57 -56.61 -1.68
CA MET A 2 24.37 -55.65 -2.49
C MET A 2 23.55 -54.65 -3.34
N GLY A 3 22.23 -54.80 -3.41
CA GLY A 3 21.37 -53.95 -4.26
C GLY A 3 20.91 -52.62 -3.65
N SER A 4 20.98 -52.43 -2.33
CA SER A 4 20.51 -51.19 -1.67
C SER A 4 21.60 -50.12 -1.55
N LEU A 5 22.87 -50.51 -1.49
CA LEU A 5 24.01 -49.58 -1.40
C LEU A 5 24.26 -48.82 -2.70
N LEU A 6 24.01 -49.43 -3.87
CA LEU A 6 24.16 -48.77 -5.17
C LEU A 6 23.03 -47.77 -5.48
N ARG A 7 21.81 -47.96 -4.95
CA ARG A 7 20.70 -47.02 -5.15
C ARG A 7 20.88 -45.73 -4.34
N ASN A 8 21.40 -45.80 -3.12
CA ASN A 8 21.59 -44.62 -2.27
C ASN A 8 22.72 -43.70 -2.77
N THR A 9 23.78 -44.27 -3.35
CA THR A 9 24.91 -43.49 -3.88
C THR A 9 24.53 -42.72 -5.16
N ILE A 10 23.69 -43.30 -6.02
CA ILE A 10 23.20 -42.64 -7.24
C ILE A 10 22.20 -41.53 -6.91
N HIS A 11 21.34 -41.72 -5.90
CA HIS A 11 20.40 -40.69 -5.44
C HIS A 11 21.13 -39.48 -4.83
N HIS A 12 22.21 -39.71 -4.07
CA HIS A 12 23.04 -38.63 -3.54
C HIS A 12 23.89 -37.93 -4.61
N ALA A 13 24.40 -38.65 -5.61
CA ALA A 13 25.17 -38.05 -6.72
C ALA A 13 24.28 -37.18 -7.63
N LEU A 14 23.05 -37.63 -7.94
CA LEU A 14 22.12 -36.85 -8.76
C LEU A 14 21.54 -35.63 -8.03
N SER A 15 21.36 -35.69 -6.69
CA SER A 15 20.94 -34.53 -5.89
C SER A 15 21.96 -33.38 -5.90
N ARG A 16 23.24 -33.67 -6.14
CA ARG A 16 24.31 -32.65 -6.28
C ARG A 16 24.38 -32.05 -7.68
N LEU A 17 24.00 -32.80 -8.72
CA LEU A 17 23.95 -32.33 -10.11
C LEU A 17 22.72 -31.44 -10.41
N PHE A 18 21.68 -31.50 -9.59
CA PHE A 18 20.48 -30.63 -9.69
C PHE A 18 20.38 -29.54 -8.63
N ARG A 19 21.42 -29.33 -7.80
CA ARG A 19 21.54 -28.05 -7.08
C ARG A 19 21.93 -26.99 -8.09
N ARG A 20 20.92 -26.35 -8.69
CA ARG A 20 21.12 -25.04 -9.34
C ARG A 20 21.95 -24.20 -8.38
N PRO A 21 23.14 -23.71 -8.77
CA PRO A 21 23.86 -22.77 -7.93
C PRO A 21 22.88 -21.65 -7.62
N SER A 22 22.66 -21.38 -6.34
CA SER A 22 21.93 -20.20 -5.88
C SER A 22 22.67 -19.03 -6.50
N ARG A 23 22.12 -18.46 -7.59
CA ARG A 23 22.64 -17.23 -8.16
C ARG A 23 22.77 -16.25 -6.99
N PRO A 24 23.90 -15.55 -6.83
CA PRO A 24 23.98 -14.48 -5.84
C PRO A 24 22.75 -13.60 -6.06
N ARG A 25 21.92 -13.46 -5.01
CA ARG A 25 20.69 -12.68 -5.09
C ARG A 25 21.13 -11.28 -5.51
N ALA A 26 20.65 -10.84 -6.67
CA ALA A 26 20.83 -9.45 -7.07
C ALA A 26 20.32 -8.56 -5.92
N PRO A 27 21.02 -7.45 -5.62
CA PRO A 27 20.53 -6.52 -4.61
C PRO A 27 19.11 -6.08 -4.99
N PRO A 28 18.22 -5.89 -4.00
CA PRO A 28 16.86 -5.44 -4.27
C PRO A 28 16.90 -4.10 -5.03
N GLY A 29 15.93 -3.89 -5.93
CA GLY A 29 15.77 -2.63 -6.64
C GLY A 29 15.42 -1.46 -5.73
N MET A 30 14.88 -1.73 -4.53
CA MET A 30 14.62 -0.74 -3.50
C MET A 30 14.96 -1.32 -2.10
N ASN A 31 15.71 -0.55 -1.31
CA ASN A 31 16.14 -0.96 0.03
C ASN A 31 15.16 -0.46 1.09
N ILE A 32 14.09 -1.23 1.34
CA ILE A 32 13.11 -0.88 2.37
C ILE A 32 13.70 -0.85 3.79
N SER A 33 14.77 -1.62 4.05
CA SER A 33 15.48 -1.55 5.34
C SER A 33 16.14 -0.20 5.56
N TYR A 34 16.65 0.46 4.52
CA TYR A 34 17.17 1.83 4.69
C TYR A 34 16.06 2.79 5.10
N VAL A 35 14.88 2.70 4.48
CA VAL A 35 13.73 3.54 4.84
C VAL A 35 13.29 3.26 6.28
N LEU A 36 13.07 1.99 6.63
CA LEU A 36 12.56 1.62 7.95
C LEU A 36 13.58 1.86 9.06
N ASP A 37 14.85 1.48 8.86
CA ASP A 37 15.86 1.45 9.93
C ASP A 37 16.70 2.72 9.99
N SER A 38 16.96 3.38 8.84
CA SER A 38 17.85 4.55 8.77
C SER A 38 17.09 5.87 8.63
N VAL A 39 15.87 5.87 8.09
CA VAL A 39 15.04 7.08 8.00
C VAL A 39 14.06 7.15 9.16
N LEU A 40 13.17 6.16 9.28
CA LEU A 40 12.00 6.23 10.16
C LEU A 40 12.23 5.76 11.61
N ASN A 41 13.24 4.93 11.86
CA ASN A 41 13.51 4.40 13.20
C ASN A 41 13.92 5.51 14.20
N GLN A 42 13.86 5.19 15.48
CA GLN A 42 14.40 6.05 16.55
C GLN A 42 15.89 6.32 16.30
N GLY A 43 16.25 7.61 16.15
CA GLY A 43 17.60 8.04 15.80
C GLY A 43 17.93 8.05 14.30
N GLY A 44 16.97 7.74 13.43
CA GLY A 44 17.09 7.86 11.98
C GLY A 44 17.10 9.31 11.49
N LEU A 45 17.21 9.49 10.16
CA LEU A 45 17.25 10.80 9.50
C LEU A 45 15.95 11.61 9.70
N ARG A 46 14.82 10.92 9.77
CA ARG A 46 13.50 11.52 10.00
C ARG A 46 12.64 10.52 10.78
N PRO A 47 12.87 10.40 12.10
CA PRO A 47 12.18 9.44 12.93
C PRO A 47 10.66 9.64 12.86
N LEU A 48 9.91 8.55 12.90
CA LEU A 48 8.46 8.61 13.04
C LEU A 48 8.10 9.24 14.39
N ASP A 49 7.30 10.30 14.36
CA ASP A 49 6.72 10.88 15.56
C ASP A 49 5.65 9.93 16.11
N THR A 50 6.07 9.09 17.05
CA THR A 50 5.26 7.99 17.57
C THR A 50 4.15 8.49 18.49
N GLU A 51 4.38 9.60 19.21
CA GLU A 51 3.37 10.21 20.09
C GLU A 51 2.23 10.78 19.25
N SER A 52 2.54 11.64 18.28
CA SER A 52 1.54 12.16 17.35
C SER A 52 0.87 11.04 16.55
N PHE A 53 1.59 9.97 16.20
CA PHE A 53 0.98 8.82 15.54
C PHE A 53 -0.08 8.15 16.42
N GLN A 54 0.25 7.85 17.69
CA GLN A 54 -0.68 7.20 18.63
C GLN A 54 -1.91 8.06 18.92
N GLU A 55 -1.72 9.38 19.11
CA GLU A 55 -2.82 10.32 19.30
C GLU A 55 -3.78 10.34 18.09
N ASN A 56 -3.22 10.36 16.88
CA ASN A 56 -4.02 10.35 15.66
C ASN A 56 -4.68 9.00 15.40
N ASP A 57 -4.00 7.87 15.65
CA ASP A 57 -4.54 6.51 15.46
C ASP A 57 -5.76 6.25 16.35
N ALA A 58 -5.82 6.87 17.54
CA ALA A 58 -6.97 6.78 18.44
C ALA A 58 -8.25 7.42 17.86
N VAL A 59 -8.12 8.37 16.93
CA VAL A 59 -9.24 9.10 16.32
C VAL A 59 -9.49 8.66 14.88
N GLN A 60 -8.41 8.44 14.13
CA GLN A 60 -8.40 8.00 12.75
C GLN A 60 -7.44 6.81 12.62
N PRO A 61 -7.95 5.59 12.89
CA PRO A 61 -7.10 4.41 12.94
C PRO A 61 -6.43 4.14 11.58
N LEU A 62 -5.11 3.99 11.59
CA LEU A 62 -4.35 3.52 10.45
C LEU A 62 -4.53 2.01 10.32
N ARG A 63 -4.68 1.57 9.08
CA ARG A 63 -4.62 0.15 8.71
C ARG A 63 -3.52 -0.06 7.69
N VAL A 64 -2.70 -1.08 7.92
CA VAL A 64 -1.66 -1.51 6.98
C VAL A 64 -2.07 -2.83 6.37
N VAL A 65 -2.30 -2.84 5.06
CA VAL A 65 -2.77 -4.03 4.35
C VAL A 65 -1.59 -4.79 3.75
N SER A 66 -1.61 -6.11 3.84
CA SER A 66 -0.58 -6.97 3.24
C SER A 66 -1.19 -8.26 2.71
N SER A 67 -0.59 -8.77 1.64
CA SER A 67 -0.90 -10.09 1.11
C SER A 67 -0.18 -11.15 1.93
N CYS A 68 -0.85 -12.23 2.32
CA CYS A 68 -0.24 -13.29 3.14
C CYS A 68 -0.56 -14.71 2.66
N VAL A 69 0.35 -15.62 3.01
CA VAL A 69 0.12 -17.06 2.95
C VAL A 69 0.25 -17.60 4.37
N TRP A 70 -0.86 -18.13 4.89
CA TRP A 70 -0.91 -18.73 6.21
C TRP A 70 -0.21 -20.10 6.23
N THR A 71 0.11 -20.61 7.43
CA THR A 71 0.75 -21.93 7.62
C THR A 71 -0.01 -23.08 6.97
N ASN A 72 -1.34 -23.01 6.92
CA ASN A 72 -2.21 -23.98 6.24
C ASN A 72 -2.21 -23.87 4.70
N GLY A 73 -1.45 -22.93 4.14
CA GLY A 73 -1.35 -22.67 2.70
C GLY A 73 -2.46 -21.78 2.13
N THR A 74 -3.34 -21.23 2.97
CA THR A 74 -4.39 -20.29 2.56
C THR A 74 -3.78 -18.97 2.12
N LEU A 75 -4.18 -18.49 0.94
CA LEU A 75 -3.82 -17.17 0.42
C LEU A 75 -4.88 -16.17 0.87
N ASP A 76 -4.46 -15.08 1.50
CA ASP A 76 -5.40 -14.14 2.12
C ASP A 76 -4.83 -12.72 2.18
N THR A 77 -5.67 -11.75 2.50
CA THR A 77 -5.25 -10.39 2.81
C THR A 77 -5.35 -10.16 4.32
N LYS A 78 -4.25 -9.72 4.93
CA LYS A 78 -4.23 -9.28 6.33
C LYS A 78 -4.29 -7.75 6.38
N CYS A 79 -5.31 -7.24 7.07
CA CYS A 79 -5.42 -5.85 7.47
C CYS A 79 -4.86 -5.73 8.90
N PHE A 80 -3.66 -5.18 9.04
CA PHE A 80 -3.06 -4.92 10.34
C PHE A 80 -3.64 -3.65 10.94
N GLY A 81 -3.97 -3.69 12.23
CA GLY A 81 -4.46 -2.54 13.00
C GLY A 81 -3.68 -2.31 14.29
N THR A 82 -4.23 -1.45 15.15
CA THR A 82 -3.62 -1.03 16.41
C THR A 82 -3.17 -2.21 17.29
N ASP A 83 -4.01 -3.24 17.42
CA ASP A 83 -3.67 -4.44 18.20
C ASP A 83 -2.46 -5.21 17.62
N ASP A 84 -2.27 -5.17 16.30
CA ASP A 84 -1.11 -5.77 15.66
C ASP A 84 0.14 -4.89 15.87
N TYR A 85 0.00 -3.57 15.90
CA TYR A 85 1.12 -2.61 16.03
C TYR A 85 1.87 -2.70 17.36
N ASP A 86 1.30 -3.35 18.37
CA ASP A 86 1.97 -3.59 19.65
C ASP A 86 2.50 -5.02 19.79
N SER A 87 1.97 -5.96 19.01
CA SER A 87 2.11 -7.38 19.31
C SER A 87 2.92 -8.18 18.29
N VAL A 88 2.97 -7.76 17.03
CA VAL A 88 3.58 -8.58 15.98
C VAL A 88 5.09 -8.38 15.86
N VAL A 89 5.80 -9.44 15.48
CA VAL A 89 7.26 -9.42 15.29
C VAL A 89 7.61 -10.09 13.97
N SER A 90 8.43 -9.42 13.14
CA SER A 90 8.95 -10.00 11.91
C SER A 90 10.24 -10.80 12.18
N LYS A 91 10.55 -11.77 11.31
CA LYS A 91 11.83 -12.54 11.39
C LYS A 91 13.09 -11.70 11.20
N THR A 92 12.96 -10.46 10.71
CA THR A 92 14.08 -9.51 10.65
C THR A 92 14.30 -8.78 11.97
N GLY A 93 13.44 -9.02 12.97
CA GLY A 93 13.51 -8.44 14.31
C GLY A 93 12.73 -7.15 14.48
N ARG A 94 12.06 -6.66 13.42
CA ARG A 94 11.17 -5.50 13.53
C ARG A 94 9.91 -5.86 14.30
N GLN A 95 9.34 -4.88 14.98
CA GLN A 95 8.18 -5.06 15.84
C GLN A 95 7.07 -4.10 15.42
N GLY A 96 5.83 -4.50 15.69
CA GLY A 96 4.69 -3.64 15.61
C GLY A 96 4.45 -3.04 14.23
N LEU A 97 4.15 -1.73 14.21
CA LEU A 97 3.93 -0.97 12.98
C LEU A 97 5.05 -1.15 11.95
N PHE A 98 6.31 -1.22 12.38
CA PHE A 98 7.44 -1.39 11.45
C PHE A 98 7.48 -2.77 10.81
N ALA A 99 7.06 -3.82 11.52
CA ALA A 99 6.89 -5.15 10.93
C ALA A 99 5.73 -5.17 9.92
N CYS A 100 4.60 -4.51 10.24
CA CYS A 100 3.46 -4.37 9.34
C CYS A 100 3.84 -3.61 8.06
N MET A 101 4.55 -2.48 8.19
CA MET A 101 5.06 -1.71 7.05
C MET A 101 6.04 -2.53 6.20
N GLU A 102 6.97 -3.27 6.83
CA GLU A 102 7.89 -4.17 6.12
C GLU A 102 7.12 -5.16 5.24
N ALA A 103 6.09 -5.81 5.80
CA ALA A 103 5.22 -6.72 5.07
C ALA A 103 4.50 -6.03 3.90
N SER A 104 3.85 -4.90 4.15
CA SER A 104 3.09 -4.16 3.14
C SER A 104 3.95 -3.58 2.02
N MET A 105 5.24 -3.30 2.27
CA MET A 105 6.18 -2.72 1.28
C MET A 105 7.01 -3.79 0.55
N THR A 106 6.81 -5.07 0.86
CA THR A 106 7.60 -6.17 0.28
C THR A 106 7.09 -6.56 -1.11
N VAL A 107 7.31 -5.70 -2.10
CA VAL A 107 7.06 -5.96 -3.52
C VAL A 107 7.90 -7.14 -4.03
N PRO A 108 7.24 -8.23 -4.49
CA PRO A 108 7.93 -9.44 -4.95
C PRO A 108 8.97 -9.15 -6.04
N GLY A 109 10.22 -9.54 -5.81
CA GLY A 109 11.31 -9.36 -6.76
C GLY A 109 11.91 -7.96 -6.82
N ALA A 110 11.41 -6.99 -6.04
CA ALA A 110 11.91 -5.62 -6.02
C ALA A 110 12.50 -5.19 -4.67
N THR A 111 11.87 -5.54 -3.53
CA THR A 111 12.25 -4.96 -2.22
C THR A 111 12.84 -5.97 -1.21
N GLY A 112 12.90 -7.25 -1.55
CA GLY A 112 13.53 -8.26 -0.69
C GLY A 112 12.82 -9.61 -0.68
N PRO A 113 13.26 -10.54 0.19
CA PRO A 113 12.53 -11.79 0.44
C PRO A 113 11.20 -11.51 1.16
N PRO A 114 10.24 -12.47 1.15
CA PRO A 114 9.00 -12.33 1.90
C PRO A 114 9.25 -12.15 3.40
N VAL A 115 8.35 -11.43 4.05
CA VAL A 115 8.40 -11.15 5.49
C VAL A 115 7.66 -12.23 6.22
N TYR A 116 8.22 -12.76 7.30
CA TYR A 116 7.51 -13.72 8.15
C TYR A 116 7.17 -13.02 9.45
N ILE A 117 5.88 -12.93 9.76
CA ILE A 117 5.39 -12.27 10.95
C ILE A 117 4.71 -13.32 11.83
N HIS A 118 4.95 -13.21 13.14
CA HIS A 118 4.33 -14.01 14.18
C HIS A 118 3.85 -13.09 15.32
N ASN A 119 2.83 -13.52 16.06
CA ASN A 119 2.33 -12.82 17.23
C ASN A 119 2.76 -13.57 18.52
N PRO A 120 3.83 -13.15 19.21
CA PRO A 120 4.25 -13.76 20.48
C PRO A 120 3.19 -13.70 21.59
N HIS A 121 2.25 -12.75 21.55
CA HIS A 121 1.23 -12.58 22.59
C HIS A 121 0.01 -13.48 22.38
N ASP A 122 -0.15 -14.04 21.18
CA ASP A 122 -1.12 -15.10 20.90
C ASP A 122 -0.41 -16.31 20.28
N PRO A 123 0.30 -17.11 21.10
CA PRO A 123 0.94 -18.34 20.63
C PRO A 123 -0.08 -19.43 20.25
N SER A 124 -1.39 -19.20 20.50
CA SER A 124 -2.47 -20.07 20.05
C SER A 124 -3.03 -19.66 18.69
N ALA A 125 -2.80 -18.42 18.26
CA ALA A 125 -3.00 -18.00 16.88
C ALA A 125 -2.05 -18.84 16.02
N SER A 126 -2.62 -19.77 15.28
CA SER A 126 -1.96 -20.62 14.28
C SER A 126 -1.37 -19.84 13.09
N GLU A 127 -1.20 -18.53 13.22
CA GLU A 127 -1.13 -17.55 12.14
C GLU A 127 0.27 -16.95 11.99
N ASP A 128 1.29 -17.79 12.05
CA ASP A 128 2.55 -17.47 11.38
C ASP A 128 2.26 -17.35 9.88
N GLY A 129 2.44 -16.15 9.35
CA GLY A 129 2.19 -15.87 7.94
C GLY A 129 3.47 -15.56 7.18
N CYS A 130 3.48 -15.89 5.89
CA CYS A 130 4.43 -15.37 4.92
C CYS A 130 3.78 -14.19 4.19
N PHE A 131 4.26 -12.99 4.46
CA PHE A 131 3.69 -11.72 4.02
C PHE A 131 4.52 -11.07 2.90
N PHE A 132 3.82 -10.30 2.07
CA PHE A 132 4.35 -9.49 0.99
C PHE A 132 3.36 -8.37 0.64
N ASP A 133 3.73 -7.49 -0.29
CA ASP A 133 2.96 -6.29 -0.62
C ASP A 133 1.48 -6.59 -0.95
N ALA A 134 0.57 -5.73 -0.48
CA ALA A 134 -0.87 -5.83 -0.72
C ALA A 134 -1.23 -5.91 -2.21
N PHE A 135 -0.40 -5.36 -3.09
CA PHE A 135 -0.52 -5.45 -4.54
C PHE A 135 -0.85 -6.86 -5.06
N CYS A 136 -0.39 -7.91 -4.37
CA CYS A 136 -0.61 -9.28 -4.81
C CYS A 136 -2.08 -9.72 -4.70
N PHE A 137 -2.80 -9.36 -3.63
CA PHE A 137 -4.16 -9.85 -3.35
C PHE A 137 -5.22 -8.76 -3.12
N GLU A 138 -4.80 -7.54 -2.76
CA GLU A 138 -5.69 -6.39 -2.60
C GLU A 138 -4.95 -5.07 -2.96
N PRO A 139 -4.69 -4.82 -4.25
CA PRO A 139 -3.98 -3.62 -4.70
C PRO A 139 -4.72 -2.31 -4.41
N LEU A 140 -6.05 -2.35 -4.25
CA LEU A 140 -6.87 -1.21 -3.80
C LEU A 140 -7.58 -1.61 -2.50
N PRO A 141 -7.08 -1.17 -1.32
CA PRO A 141 -7.46 -1.73 -0.01
C PRO A 141 -8.85 -1.31 0.52
N TYR A 142 -9.79 -0.94 -0.36
CA TYR A 142 -11.13 -0.54 0.06
C TYR A 142 -11.98 -1.74 0.52
N ARG A 143 -11.64 -2.99 0.14
CA ARG A 143 -12.41 -4.16 0.58
C ARG A 143 -12.15 -4.42 2.06
N SER A 144 -10.90 -4.32 2.47
CA SER A 144 -10.47 -4.36 3.87
C SER A 144 -11.19 -3.27 4.67
N ALA A 145 -11.21 -2.02 4.16
CA ALA A 145 -11.94 -0.93 4.82
C ALA A 145 -13.45 -1.24 5.01
N VAL A 146 -14.12 -1.76 3.97
CA VAL A 146 -15.55 -2.11 4.02
C VAL A 146 -15.80 -3.34 4.91
N GLN A 147 -14.88 -4.30 4.94
CA GLN A 147 -14.92 -5.44 5.85
C GLN A 147 -14.78 -5.02 7.32
N GLU A 148 -14.03 -3.95 7.60
CA GLU A 148 -13.96 -3.33 8.93
C GLU A 148 -15.15 -2.43 9.26
N GLY A 149 -16.05 -2.17 8.30
CA GLY A 149 -17.32 -1.48 8.53
C GLY A 149 -17.46 -0.12 7.86
N ALA A 150 -16.49 0.30 7.04
CA ALA A 150 -16.63 1.53 6.27
C ALA A 150 -17.82 1.46 5.31
N THR A 151 -18.66 2.49 5.33
CA THR A 151 -19.82 2.63 4.43
C THR A 151 -19.58 3.65 3.31
N HIS A 152 -18.58 4.51 3.46
CA HIS A 152 -18.13 5.49 2.48
C HIS A 152 -16.60 5.42 2.44
N VAL A 153 -16.03 5.28 1.24
CA VAL A 153 -14.59 5.12 1.07
C VAL A 153 -14.08 6.10 0.03
N LEU A 154 -13.13 6.95 0.44
CA LEU A 154 -12.32 7.75 -0.47
C LEU A 154 -11.16 6.90 -0.96
N VAL A 155 -11.05 6.71 -2.27
CA VAL A 155 -10.02 5.83 -2.87
C VAL A 155 -9.02 6.67 -3.62
N PHE A 156 -7.85 6.93 -3.02
CA PHE A 156 -6.77 7.64 -3.69
C PHE A 156 -6.13 6.76 -4.76
N GLN A 157 -6.04 7.28 -5.98
CA GLN A 157 -5.49 6.57 -7.12
C GLN A 157 -4.17 7.17 -7.57
N THR A 158 -3.20 6.31 -7.83
CA THR A 158 -1.93 6.70 -8.47
C THR A 158 -2.05 6.83 -9.98
N ARG A 159 -3.15 6.34 -10.58
CA ARG A 159 -3.45 6.44 -12.01
C ARG A 159 -4.38 7.63 -12.27
N PRO A 160 -4.26 8.34 -13.41
CA PRO A 160 -5.12 9.45 -13.76
C PRO A 160 -6.56 9.01 -14.04
N ALA A 161 -7.50 9.95 -13.95
CA ALA A 161 -8.88 9.74 -14.34
C ALA A 161 -8.99 9.24 -15.80
N GLY A 162 -9.85 8.27 -16.05
CA GLY A 162 -10.03 7.65 -17.38
C GLY A 162 -8.89 6.71 -17.80
N TYR A 163 -8.03 6.32 -16.87
CA TYR A 163 -7.06 5.23 -17.08
C TYR A 163 -7.78 3.96 -17.53
N LYS A 164 -7.22 3.28 -18.54
CA LYS A 164 -7.77 2.01 -19.03
C LYS A 164 -6.92 0.86 -18.51
N ALA A 165 -7.44 0.16 -17.51
CA ALA A 165 -6.78 -0.99 -16.94
C ALA A 165 -6.51 -2.07 -18.01
N LYS A 166 -5.28 -2.60 -18.02
CA LYS A 166 -4.88 -3.67 -18.93
C LYS A 166 -5.62 -4.94 -18.55
N THR A 167 -6.18 -5.63 -19.54
CA THR A 167 -6.91 -6.90 -19.32
C THR A 167 -6.00 -8.12 -19.27
N GLN A 168 -4.73 -7.97 -19.60
CA GLN A 168 -3.78 -9.05 -19.76
C GLN A 168 -2.60 -8.89 -18.81
N PRO A 169 -2.16 -9.95 -18.12
CA PRO A 169 -0.98 -9.88 -17.26
C PRO A 169 0.27 -9.54 -18.08
N GLY A 170 1.09 -8.63 -17.54
CA GLY A 170 2.31 -8.14 -18.15
C GLY A 170 3.52 -9.04 -17.92
N VAL A 171 4.71 -8.49 -18.20
CA VAL A 171 5.99 -9.20 -18.04
C VAL A 171 6.26 -9.52 -16.57
N TYR A 172 5.89 -8.61 -15.67
CA TYR A 172 6.08 -8.79 -14.24
C TYR A 172 5.28 -9.99 -13.73
N GLU A 173 3.98 -10.04 -14.02
CA GLU A 173 3.06 -11.08 -13.53
C GLU A 173 3.36 -12.45 -14.14
N LYS A 174 3.80 -12.50 -15.40
CA LYS A 174 4.11 -13.77 -16.10
C LYS A 174 5.52 -14.28 -15.85
N GLY A 175 6.47 -13.38 -15.61
CA GLY A 175 7.90 -13.70 -15.51
C GLY A 175 8.46 -13.51 -14.11
N VAL A 176 8.49 -12.27 -13.64
CA VAL A 176 9.20 -11.87 -12.41
C VAL A 176 8.56 -12.49 -11.18
N ALA A 177 7.26 -12.25 -10.95
CA ALA A 177 6.56 -12.71 -9.75
C ALA A 177 6.56 -14.25 -9.60
N PRO A 178 6.23 -15.06 -10.63
CA PRO A 178 6.28 -16.51 -10.49
C PRO A 178 7.67 -17.04 -10.18
N VAL A 179 8.73 -16.48 -10.78
CA VAL A 179 10.11 -16.90 -10.48
C VAL A 179 10.46 -16.56 -9.03
N TYR A 180 10.10 -15.34 -8.59
CA TYR A 180 10.30 -14.92 -7.20
C TYR A 180 9.62 -15.88 -6.22
N PHE A 181 8.32 -16.12 -6.36
CA PHE A 181 7.57 -16.94 -5.42
C PHE A 181 8.03 -18.40 -5.39
N ASN A 182 8.38 -19.00 -6.54
CA ASN A 182 8.96 -20.35 -6.53
C ASN A 182 10.31 -20.39 -5.82
N SER A 183 11.16 -19.37 -5.98
CA SER A 183 12.45 -19.31 -5.28
C SER A 183 12.32 -19.12 -3.76
N HIS A 184 11.14 -18.71 -3.28
CA HIS A 184 10.80 -18.54 -1.87
C HIS A 184 9.82 -19.59 -1.36
N GLN A 185 9.67 -20.72 -2.06
CA GLN A 185 8.83 -21.85 -1.65
C GLN A 185 7.34 -21.50 -1.53
N GLN A 186 6.87 -20.57 -2.37
CA GLN A 186 5.45 -20.17 -2.47
C GLN A 186 4.85 -20.56 -3.84
N PRO A 187 4.80 -21.85 -4.21
CA PRO A 187 4.34 -22.27 -5.54
C PRO A 187 2.86 -21.95 -5.78
N THR A 188 2.02 -21.94 -4.74
CA THR A 188 0.59 -21.59 -4.86
C THR A 188 0.41 -20.14 -5.31
N VAL A 189 1.17 -19.21 -4.73
CA VAL A 189 1.16 -17.80 -5.14
C VAL A 189 1.73 -17.64 -6.56
N ALA A 190 2.81 -18.36 -6.88
CA ALA A 190 3.34 -18.37 -8.24
C ALA A 190 2.29 -18.81 -9.29
N ASN A 191 1.50 -19.84 -8.95
CA ASN A 191 0.43 -20.32 -9.83
C ASN A 191 -0.74 -19.33 -9.91
N PHE A 192 -1.11 -18.69 -8.80
CA PHE A 192 -2.10 -17.61 -8.79
C PHE A 192 -1.72 -16.49 -9.78
N PHE A 193 -0.47 -16.04 -9.78
CA PHE A 193 0.03 -15.05 -10.75
C PHE A 193 0.03 -15.57 -12.20
N ARG A 194 0.53 -16.79 -12.43
CA ARG A 194 0.53 -17.41 -13.79
C ARG A 194 -0.86 -17.51 -14.40
N ASN A 195 -1.85 -17.80 -13.57
CA ASN A 195 -3.25 -17.92 -13.96
C ASN A 195 -3.94 -16.56 -14.11
N GLY A 196 -3.21 -15.45 -13.93
CA GLY A 196 -3.76 -14.10 -14.03
C GLY A 196 -4.61 -13.68 -12.84
N GLY A 197 -4.55 -14.39 -11.71
CA GLY A 197 -5.36 -14.11 -10.52
C GLY A 197 -5.17 -12.69 -9.99
N GLN A 198 -3.92 -12.21 -9.93
CA GLN A 198 -3.62 -10.84 -9.49
C GLN A 198 -4.19 -9.81 -10.47
N GLN A 199 -4.02 -10.01 -11.78
CA GLN A 199 -4.55 -9.10 -12.80
C GLN A 199 -6.08 -9.06 -12.79
N TYR A 200 -6.73 -10.21 -12.58
CA TYR A 200 -8.17 -10.30 -12.42
C TYR A 200 -8.63 -9.51 -11.19
N ARG A 201 -7.98 -9.72 -10.04
CA ARG A 201 -8.28 -9.00 -8.79
C ARG A 201 -8.16 -7.49 -8.97
N TYR A 202 -7.08 -7.02 -9.56
CA TYR A 202 -6.91 -5.59 -9.86
C TYR A 202 -8.02 -5.04 -10.77
N LEU A 203 -8.43 -5.79 -11.80
CA LEU A 203 -9.51 -5.37 -12.69
C LEU A 203 -10.88 -5.36 -12.01
N GLU A 204 -11.18 -6.39 -11.22
CA GLU A 204 -12.40 -6.45 -10.40
C GLU A 204 -12.44 -5.23 -9.46
N ASP A 205 -11.32 -4.92 -8.80
CA ASP A 205 -11.22 -3.79 -7.90
C ASP A 205 -11.43 -2.46 -8.60
N TYR A 206 -10.78 -2.28 -9.76
CA TYR A 206 -10.86 -1.05 -10.54
C TYR A 206 -12.27 -0.81 -11.08
N LEU A 207 -12.89 -1.83 -11.69
CA LEU A 207 -14.23 -1.72 -12.28
C LEU A 207 -15.31 -1.52 -11.22
N THR A 208 -15.21 -2.19 -10.07
CA THR A 208 -16.13 -1.98 -8.94
C THR A 208 -16.05 -0.53 -8.44
N MET A 209 -14.85 0.03 -8.36
CA MET A 209 -14.66 1.42 -7.97
C MET A 209 -15.22 2.41 -9.02
N GLU A 210 -15.07 2.13 -10.32
CA GLU A 210 -15.72 2.92 -11.38
C GLU A 210 -17.26 2.84 -11.30
N GLU A 211 -17.83 1.67 -11.01
CA GLU A 211 -19.27 1.49 -10.79
C GLU A 211 -19.76 2.34 -9.61
N GLY A 212 -18.99 2.36 -8.52
CA GLY A 212 -19.28 3.19 -7.34
C GLY A 212 -19.26 4.68 -7.67
N GLN A 213 -18.29 5.14 -8.46
CA GLN A 213 -18.21 6.53 -8.91
C GLN A 213 -19.42 6.93 -9.78
N GLN A 214 -19.92 6.01 -10.61
CA GLN A 214 -21.10 6.24 -11.46
C GLN A 214 -22.42 6.21 -10.67
N SER A 215 -22.38 5.73 -9.42
CA SER A 215 -23.55 5.57 -8.54
C SER A 215 -23.44 6.42 -7.27
N PRO A 216 -23.27 7.76 -7.36
CA PRO A 216 -22.94 8.59 -6.20
C PRO A 216 -24.04 8.64 -5.12
N ARG A 217 -25.27 8.22 -5.44
CA ARG A 217 -26.43 8.27 -4.53
C ARG A 217 -26.79 6.91 -3.92
N GLU A 218 -26.24 5.82 -4.43
CA GLU A 218 -26.62 4.48 -4.00
C GLU A 218 -25.37 3.65 -3.70
N PRO A 219 -25.29 2.96 -2.54
CA PRO A 219 -24.14 2.16 -2.23
C PRO A 219 -24.15 0.88 -3.09
N ILE A 220 -23.01 0.53 -3.66
CA ILE A 220 -22.84 -0.65 -4.51
C ILE A 220 -22.36 -1.85 -3.68
N ALA A 221 -22.51 -3.06 -4.21
CA ALA A 221 -22.00 -4.27 -3.56
C ALA A 221 -20.48 -4.35 -3.70
N ILE A 222 -19.79 -4.58 -2.59
CA ILE A 222 -18.32 -4.65 -2.52
C ILE A 222 -17.91 -6.12 -2.42
N PRO A 223 -17.15 -6.66 -3.38
CA PRO A 223 -16.76 -8.05 -3.30
C PRO A 223 -15.79 -8.28 -2.12
N PRO A 224 -15.81 -9.47 -1.49
CA PRO A 224 -15.05 -9.73 -0.27
C PRO A 224 -13.53 -9.74 -0.53
N THR A 225 -12.74 -9.60 0.53
CA THR A 225 -11.27 -9.73 0.49
C THR A 225 -10.82 -11.10 0.00
N GLN A 226 -11.54 -12.16 0.37
CA GLN A 226 -11.27 -13.54 -0.06
C GLN A 226 -11.07 -13.65 -1.59
N LEU A 227 -10.02 -14.36 -1.99
CA LEU A 227 -9.71 -14.62 -3.40
C LEU A 227 -10.70 -15.63 -3.98
N GLN A 228 -11.42 -15.24 -5.02
CA GLN A 228 -12.42 -16.08 -5.70
C GLN A 228 -11.92 -16.68 -7.03
N TYR A 229 -10.83 -16.13 -7.58
CA TYR A 229 -10.31 -16.48 -8.91
C TYR A 229 -8.80 -16.72 -8.86
N GLY A 230 -8.29 -17.48 -9.83
CA GLY A 230 -6.85 -17.76 -9.98
C GLY A 230 -6.29 -18.83 -9.03
N LEU A 231 -7.08 -19.32 -8.07
CA LEU A 231 -6.69 -20.40 -7.17
C LEU A 231 -6.87 -21.79 -7.83
N PRO A 232 -5.91 -22.71 -7.68
CA PRO A 232 -6.04 -24.07 -8.20
C PRO A 232 -7.14 -24.84 -7.45
N ASN A 233 -8.00 -25.54 -8.19
CA ASN A 233 -9.01 -26.47 -7.66
C ASN A 233 -10.09 -25.88 -6.75
N GLN A 234 -10.23 -24.56 -6.66
CA GLN A 234 -11.43 -23.98 -6.05
C GLN A 234 -12.51 -23.80 -7.12
N PRO A 235 -13.68 -24.44 -6.98
CA PRO A 235 -14.82 -24.06 -7.81
C PRO A 235 -15.10 -22.58 -7.53
N VAL A 236 -15.36 -21.80 -8.58
CA VAL A 236 -15.82 -20.43 -8.44
C VAL A 236 -17.12 -20.50 -7.65
N SER A 237 -17.05 -20.22 -6.35
CA SER A 237 -18.23 -20.10 -5.53
C SER A 237 -18.96 -18.88 -6.06
N HIS A 238 -20.11 -19.10 -6.70
CA HIS A 238 -21.06 -18.03 -7.00
C HIS A 238 -21.59 -17.52 -5.67
N THR A 239 -20.79 -16.66 -5.04
CA THR A 239 -21.15 -16.02 -3.80
C THR A 239 -22.41 -15.20 -4.07
N ASP A 240 -23.42 -15.35 -3.23
CA ASP A 240 -24.64 -14.56 -3.34
C ASP A 240 -24.27 -13.08 -3.13
N VAL A 241 -24.20 -12.32 -4.22
CA VAL A 241 -23.85 -10.89 -4.24
C VAL A 241 -24.75 -10.09 -3.29
N LYS A 242 -25.97 -10.57 -2.99
CA LYS A 242 -26.87 -9.95 -2.03
C LYS A 242 -26.34 -9.98 -0.59
N LYS A 243 -25.41 -10.87 -0.28
CA LYS A 243 -24.75 -10.99 1.03
C LYS A 243 -23.49 -10.14 1.14
N TRP A 244 -23.01 -9.58 0.03
CA TRP A 244 -21.86 -8.70 0.06
C TRP A 244 -22.19 -7.40 0.78
N ARG A 245 -21.19 -6.85 1.46
CA ARG A 245 -21.33 -5.54 2.10
C ARG A 245 -21.50 -4.48 1.03
N LYS A 246 -22.14 -3.36 1.40
CA LYS A 246 -22.36 -2.25 0.48
C LYS A 246 -21.64 -1.00 0.97
N ALA A 247 -21.10 -0.22 0.03
CA ALA A 247 -20.45 1.05 0.33
C ALA A 247 -20.55 2.04 -0.84
N HIS A 248 -20.38 3.31 -0.54
CA HIS A 248 -20.11 4.36 -1.52
C HIS A 248 -18.61 4.43 -1.76
N LEU A 249 -18.18 4.39 -3.02
CA LEU A 249 -16.77 4.55 -3.41
C LEU A 249 -16.60 5.87 -4.17
N MET A 250 -15.71 6.73 -3.69
CA MET A 250 -15.34 7.96 -4.37
C MET A 250 -13.84 7.93 -4.70
N PRO A 251 -13.45 7.64 -5.96
CA PRO A 251 -12.06 7.73 -6.35
C PRO A 251 -11.58 9.17 -6.38
N ILE A 252 -10.36 9.38 -5.90
CA ILE A 252 -9.62 10.65 -5.97
C ILE A 252 -8.41 10.40 -6.87
N ALA A 253 -8.44 10.99 -8.05
CA ALA A 253 -7.42 10.81 -9.08
C ALA A 253 -7.02 12.16 -9.66
N VAL A 254 -5.78 12.24 -10.15
CA VAL A 254 -5.34 13.38 -10.95
C VAL A 254 -6.15 13.47 -12.26
N PRO A 255 -6.26 14.66 -12.88
CA PRO A 255 -7.08 14.86 -14.07
C PRO A 255 -6.76 13.91 -15.25
N HIS A 256 -7.74 13.74 -16.13
CA HIS A 256 -7.57 12.97 -17.35
C HIS A 256 -6.44 13.55 -18.22
N GLY A 257 -5.58 12.67 -18.75
CA GLY A 257 -4.46 13.06 -19.58
C GLY A 257 -3.18 13.42 -18.82
N THR A 258 -3.22 13.49 -17.48
CA THR A 258 -2.00 13.62 -16.67
C THR A 258 -1.07 12.43 -16.91
N PRO A 259 0.21 12.64 -17.28
CA PRO A 259 1.16 11.56 -17.50
C PRO A 259 1.36 10.70 -16.24
N GLU A 260 1.34 9.38 -16.42
CA GLU A 260 1.65 8.46 -15.33
C GLU A 260 3.13 8.53 -14.96
N LEU A 261 3.42 8.69 -13.66
CA LEU A 261 4.78 8.57 -13.15
C LEU A 261 5.24 7.10 -13.29
N PRO A 262 6.39 6.81 -13.93
CA PRO A 262 6.91 5.46 -14.01
C PRO A 262 7.17 4.86 -12.61
N THR A 263 6.88 3.57 -12.41
CA THR A 263 6.97 2.89 -11.10
C THR A 263 8.36 2.94 -10.47
N LEU A 264 9.42 3.10 -11.27
CA LEU A 264 10.80 3.18 -10.81
C LEU A 264 11.42 4.56 -11.11
N GLU A 265 10.60 5.62 -11.21
CA GLU A 265 11.11 6.98 -11.34
C GLU A 265 11.93 7.37 -10.10
N GLN A 266 13.11 7.94 -10.33
CA GLN A 266 14.08 8.32 -9.30
C GLN A 266 14.40 9.82 -9.34
N ASP A 267 13.92 10.54 -10.37
CA ASP A 267 14.06 11.98 -10.45
C ASP A 267 13.22 12.66 -9.35
N PRO A 268 13.86 13.30 -8.35
CA PRO A 268 13.14 13.87 -7.22
C PRO A 268 12.18 14.99 -7.64
N GLN A 269 12.46 15.72 -8.72
CA GLN A 269 11.59 16.80 -9.18
C GLN A 269 10.30 16.26 -9.79
N LYS A 270 10.38 15.18 -10.56
CA LYS A 270 9.19 14.52 -11.11
C LYS A 270 8.35 13.85 -10.02
N VAL A 271 9.01 13.25 -9.02
CA VAL A 271 8.31 12.68 -7.86
C VAL A 271 7.59 13.78 -7.08
N LEU A 272 8.26 14.90 -6.81
CA LEU A 272 7.67 16.06 -6.13
C LEU A 272 6.46 16.61 -6.90
N GLU A 273 6.59 16.78 -8.21
CA GLU A 273 5.51 17.26 -9.07
C GLU A 273 4.31 16.30 -9.06
N ALA A 274 4.53 14.99 -9.13
CA ALA A 274 3.45 14.01 -9.02
C ALA A 274 2.75 14.05 -7.65
N VAL A 275 3.51 14.25 -6.56
CA VAL A 275 2.95 14.44 -5.20
C VAL A 275 2.10 15.70 -5.15
N ARG A 276 2.59 16.83 -5.69
CA ARG A 276 1.84 18.10 -5.76
C ARG A 276 0.52 17.94 -6.53
N GLN A 277 0.55 17.25 -7.67
CA GLN A 277 -0.66 17.00 -8.47
C GLN A 277 -1.69 16.14 -7.73
N GLY A 278 -1.23 15.09 -7.04
CA GLY A 278 -2.11 14.25 -6.21
C GLY A 278 -2.74 15.03 -5.06
N PHE A 279 -1.94 15.85 -4.37
CA PHE A 279 -2.43 16.74 -3.30
C PHE A 279 -3.44 17.76 -3.83
N ALA A 280 -3.12 18.43 -4.94
CA ALA A 280 -3.99 19.43 -5.56
C ALA A 280 -5.36 18.84 -5.91
N ALA A 281 -5.38 17.65 -6.53
CA ALA A 281 -6.62 16.97 -6.87
C ALA A 281 -7.47 16.62 -5.63
N ALA A 282 -6.82 16.17 -4.56
CA ALA A 282 -7.50 15.90 -3.30
C ALA A 282 -8.03 17.18 -2.64
N TYR A 283 -7.23 18.24 -2.64
CA TYR A 283 -7.59 19.52 -2.05
C TYR A 283 -8.81 20.13 -2.76
N ASP A 284 -8.77 20.23 -4.09
CA ASP A 284 -9.87 20.80 -4.89
C ASP A 284 -11.19 20.05 -4.67
N LEU A 285 -11.11 18.73 -4.45
CA LEU A 285 -12.29 17.89 -4.19
C LEU A 285 -12.81 18.03 -2.75
N LEU A 286 -11.91 18.04 -1.76
CA LEU A 286 -12.28 17.90 -0.34
C LEU A 286 -12.46 19.25 0.35
N ALA A 287 -11.65 20.26 0.04
CA ALA A 287 -11.70 21.57 0.69
C ALA A 287 -13.10 22.22 0.67
N PRO A 288 -13.90 22.14 -0.42
CA PRO A 288 -15.26 22.69 -0.43
C PRO A 288 -16.21 22.01 0.56
N ALA A 289 -15.97 20.74 0.88
CA ALA A 289 -16.78 19.96 1.82
C ALA A 289 -16.32 20.10 3.27
N MET A 290 -15.13 20.67 3.49
CA MET A 290 -14.57 20.92 4.81
C MET A 290 -15.04 22.26 5.37
N ASP A 291 -15.15 22.35 6.69
CA ASP A 291 -15.47 23.59 7.41
C ASP A 291 -14.24 24.50 7.49
N LEU A 292 -13.73 24.92 6.33
CA LEU A 292 -12.61 25.84 6.19
C LEU A 292 -13.11 27.25 5.93
N ASP A 293 -12.32 28.24 6.33
CA ASP A 293 -12.57 29.64 6.00
C ASP A 293 -12.74 29.80 4.49
N ASP A 294 -13.69 30.65 4.07
CA ASP A 294 -14.01 30.83 2.64
C ASP A 294 -12.79 31.27 1.83
N ASP A 295 -11.89 32.05 2.42
CA ASP A 295 -10.63 32.46 1.80
C ASP A 295 -9.76 31.23 1.46
N ILE A 296 -9.71 30.22 2.34
CA ILE A 296 -8.97 28.96 2.12
C ILE A 296 -9.63 28.12 1.03
N LYS A 297 -10.97 28.07 1.00
CA LYS A 297 -11.73 27.35 -0.02
C LYS A 297 -11.53 27.92 -1.43
N THR A 298 -11.18 29.19 -1.54
CA THR A 298 -10.92 29.83 -2.85
C THR A 298 -9.50 29.62 -3.37
N VAL A 299 -8.57 29.16 -2.54
CA VAL A 299 -7.21 28.80 -2.98
C VAL A 299 -7.29 27.57 -3.87
N SER A 300 -6.69 27.62 -5.06
CA SER A 300 -6.62 26.43 -5.92
C SER A 300 -5.74 25.36 -5.28
N GLY A 301 -6.07 24.09 -5.51
CA GLY A 301 -5.28 22.95 -5.02
C GLY A 301 -3.83 23.00 -5.49
N SER A 302 -3.56 23.51 -6.69
CA SER A 302 -2.19 23.73 -7.17
C SER A 302 -1.40 24.70 -6.29
N ARG A 303 -2.02 25.82 -5.90
CA ARG A 303 -1.38 26.81 -5.03
C ARG A 303 -1.19 26.26 -3.62
N ALA A 304 -2.19 25.55 -3.09
CA ALA A 304 -2.08 24.87 -1.81
C ALA A 304 -0.92 23.83 -1.84
N ALA A 305 -0.77 23.08 -2.93
CA ALA A 305 0.30 22.10 -3.09
C ALA A 305 1.71 22.74 -3.08
N GLU A 306 1.90 23.89 -3.75
CA GLU A 306 3.17 24.63 -3.74
C GLU A 306 3.56 25.08 -2.33
N LEU A 307 2.59 25.50 -1.52
CA LEU A 307 2.81 25.96 -0.15
C LEU A 307 3.17 24.81 0.80
N VAL A 308 2.54 23.64 0.61
CA VAL A 308 2.77 22.45 1.45
C VAL A 308 4.05 21.72 1.04
N PHE A 309 4.37 21.68 -0.26
CA PHE A 309 5.51 20.95 -0.80
C PHE A 309 6.41 21.88 -1.63
N PRO A 310 7.13 22.85 -1.03
CA PRO A 310 7.94 23.81 -1.77
C PRO A 310 9.07 23.15 -2.56
N SER A 311 9.40 23.70 -3.74
CA SER A 311 10.51 23.29 -4.59
C SER A 311 11.64 24.32 -4.48
N PRO A 312 12.92 23.90 -4.54
CA PRO A 312 14.05 24.83 -4.58
C PRO A 312 14.00 25.83 -5.73
N ASP A 313 13.32 25.49 -6.83
CA ASP A 313 13.20 26.31 -8.03
C ASP A 313 11.97 27.23 -8.02
N ASP A 314 11.13 27.17 -6.97
CA ASP A 314 9.97 28.06 -6.86
C ASP A 314 10.46 29.51 -6.71
N THR A 315 10.05 30.38 -7.63
CA THR A 315 10.44 31.80 -7.66
C THR A 315 9.83 32.64 -6.54
N ASN A 316 8.97 32.04 -5.72
CA ASN A 316 8.42 32.69 -4.54
C ASN A 316 9.55 32.92 -3.55
N THR A 317 9.73 34.16 -3.13
CA THR A 317 10.72 34.43 -2.08
C THR A 317 10.33 33.65 -0.81
N PRO A 318 11.32 33.15 -0.03
CA PRO A 318 11.12 32.61 1.32
C PRO A 318 10.09 33.38 2.15
N GLN A 319 10.12 34.72 2.04
CA GLN A 319 9.20 35.63 2.72
C GLN A 319 7.75 35.56 2.20
N GLN A 320 7.54 35.40 0.89
CA GLN A 320 6.20 35.23 0.29
C GLN A 320 5.59 33.89 0.68
N LEU A 321 6.35 32.79 0.60
CA LEU A 321 5.88 31.48 1.06
C LEU A 321 5.53 31.53 2.55
N ARG A 322 6.34 32.21 3.37
CA ARG A 322 6.07 32.39 4.79
C ARG A 322 4.82 33.23 5.04
N ASN A 323 4.62 34.33 4.33
CA ASN A 323 3.44 35.18 4.51
C ASN A 323 2.16 34.45 4.09
N ASP A 324 2.19 33.69 3.00
CA ASP A 324 1.05 32.93 2.51
C ASP A 324 0.74 31.72 3.42
N ALA A 325 1.77 31.02 3.89
CA ALA A 325 1.62 29.97 4.88
C ALA A 325 1.12 30.52 6.22
N THR A 326 1.61 31.69 6.66
CA THR A 326 1.14 32.35 7.90
C THR A 326 -0.31 32.79 7.76
N THR A 327 -0.71 33.29 6.59
CA THR A 327 -2.11 33.62 6.28
C THR A 327 -2.96 32.36 6.38
N LEU A 328 -2.57 31.28 5.70
CA LEU A 328 -3.26 29.98 5.83
C LEU A 328 -3.38 29.57 7.29
N LEU A 329 -2.29 29.60 8.06
CA LEU A 329 -2.20 29.20 9.47
C LEU A 329 -3.04 30.04 10.43
N GLN A 330 -3.14 31.35 10.21
CA GLN A 330 -3.96 32.27 11.04
C GLN A 330 -5.45 31.97 10.95
N HIS A 331 -5.87 31.33 9.85
CA HIS A 331 -7.23 30.92 9.55
C HIS A 331 -7.54 29.45 9.94
N LEU A 332 -6.57 28.73 10.55
CA LEU A 332 -6.71 27.33 11.02
C LEU A 332 -7.29 27.07 12.42
N PRO A 333 -7.75 28.02 13.27
CA PRO A 333 -8.35 27.69 14.56
C PRO A 333 -9.52 26.69 14.45
N GLY A 334 -10.27 26.67 13.34
CA GLY A 334 -11.31 25.68 13.06
C GLY A 334 -10.79 24.27 12.72
N MET A 335 -9.57 24.14 12.18
CA MET A 335 -9.02 22.86 11.73
C MET A 335 -8.54 21.93 12.85
N ARG A 336 -8.28 22.44 14.07
CA ARG A 336 -7.92 21.59 15.23
C ARG A 336 -9.06 20.68 15.67
N HIS A 337 -10.32 21.08 15.42
CA HIS A 337 -11.50 20.25 15.70
C HIS A 337 -11.86 19.28 14.57
N ALA A 338 -11.31 19.48 13.36
CA ALA A 338 -11.59 18.68 12.16
C ALA A 338 -10.52 17.62 11.83
N GLY A 339 -9.58 17.33 12.74
CA GLY A 339 -8.55 16.30 12.55
C GLY A 339 -7.44 16.65 11.55
N MET A 340 -7.33 17.91 11.12
CA MET A 340 -6.32 18.38 10.14
C MET A 340 -4.99 18.83 10.78
N THR A 341 -4.71 18.41 12.01
CA THR A 341 -3.47 18.71 12.76
C THR A 341 -2.18 18.49 11.94
N PRO A 342 -2.05 17.45 11.09
CA PRO A 342 -0.85 17.24 10.27
C PRO A 342 -0.61 18.33 9.21
N LEU A 343 -1.67 18.91 8.63
CA LEU A 343 -1.54 20.00 7.65
C LEU A 343 -1.08 21.29 8.33
N VAL A 344 -1.65 21.60 9.50
CA VAL A 344 -1.21 22.71 10.36
C VAL A 344 0.26 22.53 10.74
N HIS A 345 0.68 21.31 11.10
CA HIS A 345 2.06 21.01 11.47
C HIS A 345 3.03 21.07 10.28
N ALA A 346 2.60 20.62 9.09
CA ALA A 346 3.36 20.74 7.86
C ALA A 346 3.57 22.21 7.46
N LEU A 347 2.52 23.03 7.56
CA LEU A 347 2.59 24.47 7.31
C LEU A 347 3.45 25.18 8.37
N HIS A 348 3.35 24.82 9.66
CA HIS A 348 4.26 25.32 10.70
C HIS A 348 5.71 24.93 10.43
N SER A 349 5.98 23.68 10.03
CA SER A 349 7.33 23.22 9.71
C SER A 349 7.90 23.93 8.48
N ALA A 350 7.07 24.21 7.46
CA ALA A 350 7.45 25.01 6.31
C ALA A 350 7.80 26.46 6.70
N THR A 351 7.12 27.04 7.69
CA THR A 351 7.47 28.38 8.21
C THR A 351 8.72 28.44 9.10
N GLN A 352 9.20 27.29 9.59
CA GLN A 352 10.37 27.17 10.48
C GLN A 352 11.65 26.75 9.74
N ASN A 353 11.54 26.01 8.64
CA ASN A 353 12.67 25.48 7.87
C ASN A 353 13.06 26.34 6.64
N VAL A 354 12.53 27.56 6.56
CA VAL A 354 12.79 28.54 5.49
C VAL A 354 13.54 29.75 6.02
#